data_AF-A0A7S3DWD3-F1
#
_entry.id   AF-A0A7S3DWD3-F1
#
_cell.length_a   1.000
_cell.length_b   1.000
_cell.length_c   1.000
_cell.angle_alpha   90.00
_cell.angle_beta   90.00
_cell.angle_gamma   90.00
#
_symmetry.space_group_name_H-M   'P 1'
#
loop_
_entity.id
_entity.type
_entity.pdbx_description
1 polymer ?
#
loop_
_entity_poly.entity_id
_entity_poly.type
_entity_poly.pdbx_seq_one_letter_code
_entity_poly.pdbx_strand_id
1 'polypeptide(L)'
;RQGGYRLHMERPSLHLLGERHTGTNWMTDHLVDCFDGLVDIVRGYSDWKHWFQSEEENDRGRLSDSSVVIAQFRNVFHWVEAMRSNPHHAPIHFNLDWKDFVTKSWTMPRYDE
;
A
#
# COMPACT_ATOMS: atom_id res chain seq x y z
N ARG A 1 34.79 32.76 -1.44
CA ARG A 1 33.41 32.29 -1.13
C ARG A 1 33.19 31.02 -1.96
N GLN A 2 33.32 29.84 -1.34
CA GLN A 2 33.08 28.56 -2.02
C GLN A 2 31.57 28.34 -2.11
N GLY A 3 31.03 28.37 -3.33
CA GLY A 3 29.65 27.95 -3.60
C GLY A 3 29.62 26.42 -3.67
N GLY A 4 29.21 25.78 -2.59
CA GLY A 4 28.98 24.34 -2.58
C GLY A 4 27.71 24.03 -3.36
N TYR A 5 27.85 23.44 -4.55
CA TYR A 5 26.76 22.72 -5.18
C TYR A 5 26.46 21.49 -4.31
N ARG A 6 25.44 21.58 -3.47
CA ARG A 6 24.88 20.41 -2.82
C ARG A 6 24.17 19.63 -3.92
N LEU A 7 24.85 18.62 -4.48
CA LEU A 7 24.20 17.61 -5.29
C LEU A 7 23.07 17.05 -4.42
N HIS A 8 21.82 17.39 -4.73
CA HIS A 8 20.68 16.61 -4.27
C HIS A 8 20.80 15.28 -5.02
N MET A 9 21.60 14.36 -4.50
CA MET A 9 21.43 12.96 -4.85
C MET A 9 20.04 12.60 -4.33
N GLU A 10 19.12 12.33 -5.25
CA GLU A 10 17.86 11.69 -4.89
C GLU A 10 18.21 10.42 -4.11
N ARG A 11 17.67 10.34 -2.90
CA ARG A 11 17.83 9.13 -2.10
C ARG A 11 16.98 8.05 -2.76
N PRO A 12 17.54 6.84 -2.97
CA PRO A 12 16.73 5.74 -3.44
C PRO A 12 15.60 5.43 -2.46
N SER A 13 14.48 4.93 -2.97
CA SER A 13 13.28 4.68 -2.19
C SER A 13 12.78 3.24 -2.34
N LEU A 14 12.24 2.69 -1.26
CA LEU A 14 11.53 1.41 -1.25
C LEU A 14 10.05 1.66 -0.99
N HIS A 15 9.22 1.31 -1.96
CA HIS A 15 7.77 1.51 -1.93
C HIS A 15 7.07 0.17 -1.69
N LEU A 16 6.39 0.03 -0.56
CA LEU A 16 5.67 -1.19 -0.23
C LEU A 16 4.20 -1.08 -0.61
N LEU A 17 3.75 -1.99 -1.47
CA LEU A 17 2.36 -2.17 -1.86
C LEU A 17 1.84 -3.52 -1.37
N GLY A 18 0.54 -3.57 -1.07
CA GLY A 18 -0.12 -4.82 -0.73
C GLY A 18 -1.53 -4.57 -0.23
N GLU A 19 -2.41 -5.53 -0.47
CA GLU A 19 -3.80 -5.47 -0.01
C GLU A 19 -3.87 -5.38 1.54
N ARG A 20 -5.02 -5.00 2.07
CA ARG A 20 -5.39 -5.12 3.49
C ARG A 20 -5.07 -6.53 3.99
N HIS A 21 -4.76 -6.64 5.28
CA HIS A 21 -4.43 -7.92 5.91
C HIS A 21 -3.29 -8.73 5.28
N THR A 22 -2.47 -8.15 4.39
CA THR A 22 -1.32 -8.86 3.82
C THR A 22 -0.06 -8.79 4.68
N GLY A 23 -0.09 -7.99 5.76
CA GLY A 23 1.06 -7.79 6.66
C GLY A 23 1.95 -6.60 6.29
N THR A 24 1.46 -5.66 5.48
CA THR A 24 2.23 -4.49 5.02
C THR A 24 2.70 -3.57 6.15
N ASN A 25 1.99 -3.49 7.29
CA ASN A 25 2.48 -2.72 8.44
C ASN A 25 3.75 -3.35 9.02
N TRP A 26 3.70 -4.63 9.37
CA TRP A 26 4.85 -5.38 9.88
C TRP A 26 6.04 -5.33 8.92
N MET A 27 5.80 -5.53 7.62
CA MET A 27 6.87 -5.46 6.62
C MET A 27 7.45 -4.06 6.50
N THR A 28 6.63 -3.00 6.60
CA THR A 28 7.16 -1.63 6.61
C THR A 28 8.09 -1.42 7.79
N ASP A 29 7.66 -1.82 8.98
CA ASP A 29 8.43 -1.60 10.21
C ASP A 29 9.73 -2.41 10.14
N HIS A 30 9.69 -3.64 9.62
CA HIS A 30 10.89 -4.45 9.40
C HIS A 30 11.87 -3.81 8.39
N LEU A 31 11.36 -3.23 7.29
CA LEU A 31 12.20 -2.52 6.32
C LEU A 31 12.82 -1.26 6.92
N VAL A 32 12.09 -0.53 7.76
CA VAL A 32 12.63 0.61 8.51
C VAL A 32 13.75 0.13 9.44
N ASP A 33 13.53 -0.92 10.23
CA ASP A 33 14.56 -1.46 11.13
C ASP A 33 15.84 -1.88 10.39
N CYS A 34 15.72 -2.37 9.15
CA CYS A 34 16.85 -2.81 8.34
C CYS A 34 17.57 -1.69 7.59
N PHE A 35 16.84 -0.66 7.11
CA PHE A 35 17.34 0.26 6.10
C PHE A 35 17.16 1.75 6.45
N ASP A 36 16.69 2.09 7.65
CA ASP A 36 16.53 3.48 8.07
C ASP A 36 17.84 4.28 7.89
N GLY A 37 17.71 5.50 7.37
CA GLY A 37 18.82 6.38 7.04
C GLY A 37 19.59 6.05 5.75
N LEU A 38 19.42 4.86 5.16
CA LEU A 38 20.04 4.46 3.88
C LEU A 38 19.14 4.74 2.68
N VAL A 39 17.86 4.40 2.77
CA VAL A 39 16.85 4.57 1.72
C VAL A 39 15.54 5.07 2.33
N ASP A 40 14.71 5.74 1.54
CA ASP A 40 13.41 6.20 2.02
C ASP A 40 12.39 5.05 1.96
N ILE A 41 11.75 4.72 3.07
CA ILE A 41 10.72 3.67 3.14
C ILE A 41 9.32 4.29 3.04
N VAL A 42 8.57 3.92 2.00
CA VAL A 42 7.28 4.55 1.66
C VAL A 42 6.14 3.54 1.66
N ARG A 43 5.02 3.91 2.30
CA ARG A 43 3.79 3.11 2.44
C ARG A 43 2.81 3.34 1.28
N GLY A 44 3.30 3.20 0.05
CA GLY A 44 2.56 3.52 -1.16
C GLY A 44 3.51 3.88 -2.29
N TYR A 45 2.99 3.98 -3.52
CA TYR A 45 3.77 4.47 -4.66
C TYR A 45 3.16 5.77 -5.19
N SER A 46 2.06 5.70 -5.94
CA SER A 46 1.27 6.88 -6.34
C SER A 46 0.07 7.15 -5.44
N ASP A 47 -0.39 6.14 -4.69
CA ASP A 47 -1.44 6.28 -3.67
C ASP A 47 -1.10 5.39 -2.47
N TRP A 48 -1.96 5.40 -1.46
CA TRP A 48 -1.83 4.58 -0.27
C TRP A 48 -1.76 3.08 -0.62
N LYS A 49 -0.88 2.34 0.07
CA LYS A 49 -0.40 1.00 -0.30
C LYS A 49 -1.42 -0.09 -0.69
N HIS A 50 -2.69 0.05 -0.33
CA HIS A 50 -3.76 -0.92 -0.62
C HIS A 50 -4.71 -0.48 -1.74
N TRP A 51 -4.52 0.71 -2.30
CA TRP A 51 -5.37 1.25 -3.36
C TRP A 51 -4.75 0.99 -4.73
N PHE A 52 -5.54 1.22 -5.77
CA PHE A 52 -5.04 1.23 -7.14
C PHE A 52 -4.00 2.33 -7.29
N GLN A 53 -2.89 1.98 -7.92
CA GLN A 53 -1.82 2.93 -8.22
C GLN A 53 -2.10 3.54 -9.61
N SER A 54 -1.96 4.85 -9.74
CA SER A 54 -2.12 5.57 -11.02
C SER A 54 -0.78 5.90 -11.67
N GLU A 55 -0.80 6.01 -13.00
CA GLU A 55 0.33 6.51 -13.79
C GLU A 55 0.42 8.05 -13.74
N GLU A 56 -0.68 8.76 -13.41
CA GLU A 56 -0.72 10.23 -13.40
C GLU A 56 0.32 10.86 -12.46
N GLU A 57 0.58 10.25 -11.29
CA GLU A 57 1.58 10.79 -10.36
C GLU A 57 3.01 10.57 -10.86
N ASN A 58 3.23 9.50 -11.65
CA ASN A 58 4.49 9.28 -12.36
C ASN A 58 4.68 10.34 -13.45
N ASP A 59 3.64 10.60 -14.25
CA ASP A 59 3.65 11.60 -15.32
C ASP A 59 3.83 13.03 -14.81
N ARG A 60 3.42 13.31 -13.57
CA ARG A 60 3.65 14.59 -12.89
C ARG A 60 5.07 14.74 -12.32
N GLY A 61 5.94 13.76 -12.53
CA GLY A 61 7.32 13.76 -12.02
C GLY A 61 7.42 13.76 -10.50
N ARG A 62 6.42 13.20 -9.82
CA ARG A 62 6.38 13.14 -8.34
C ARG A 62 7.01 11.88 -7.76
N LEU A 63 7.37 10.92 -8.62
CA LEU A 63 8.01 9.67 -8.26
C LEU A 63 9.49 9.75 -8.67
N SER A 64 10.38 9.29 -7.79
CA SER A 64 11.82 9.30 -8.08
C SER A 64 12.17 8.22 -9.10
N ASP A 65 13.08 8.53 -10.01
CA ASP A 65 13.66 7.57 -10.95
C ASP A 65 14.47 6.46 -10.25
N SER A 66 14.79 6.63 -8.97
CA SER A 66 15.53 5.67 -8.13
C SER A 66 14.64 4.93 -7.14
N SER A 67 13.51 4.40 -7.62
CA SER A 67 12.51 3.72 -6.79
C SER A 67 12.48 2.20 -7.03
N VAL A 68 12.38 1.42 -5.95
CA VAL A 68 12.08 -0.02 -6.00
C VAL A 68 10.72 -0.26 -5.36
N VAL A 69 9.82 -0.91 -6.11
CA VAL A 69 8.48 -1.27 -5.63
C VAL A 69 8.45 -2.73 -5.18
N ILE A 70 8.01 -2.95 -3.96
CA ILE A 70 7.83 -4.28 -3.36
C ILE A 70 6.33 -4.56 -3.28
N ALA A 71 5.85 -5.55 -4.04
CA ALA A 71 4.47 -6.01 -3.98
C ALA A 71 4.34 -7.23 -3.05
N GLN A 72 3.60 -7.07 -1.95
CA GLN A 72 3.39 -8.10 -0.94
C GLN A 72 2.03 -8.76 -1.10
N PHE A 73 2.03 -10.10 -1.12
CA PHE A 73 0.84 -10.92 -1.24
C PHE A 73 0.69 -11.85 -0.04
N ARG A 74 -0.55 -12.23 0.27
CA ARG A 74 -0.90 -13.23 1.26
C ARG A 74 -1.68 -14.35 0.60
N ASN A 75 -1.57 -15.57 1.12
CA ASN A 75 -2.43 -16.68 0.71
C ASN A 75 -3.90 -16.24 0.72
N VAL A 76 -4.62 -16.49 -0.38
CA VAL A 76 -5.97 -15.96 -0.60
C VAL A 76 -6.96 -16.43 0.46
N PHE A 77 -6.88 -17.67 0.94
CA PHE A 77 -7.79 -18.17 1.97
C PHE A 77 -7.55 -17.48 3.32
N HIS A 78 -6.30 -17.25 3.68
CA HIS A 78 -5.96 -16.50 4.89
C HIS A 78 -6.36 -15.03 4.80
N TRP A 79 -6.27 -14.45 3.60
CA TRP A 79 -6.72 -13.09 3.35
C TRP A 79 -8.24 -12.97 3.49
N VAL A 80 -9.00 -13.88 2.84
CA VAL A 80 -10.47 -13.91 2.92
C VAL A 80 -10.92 -14.04 4.37
N GLU A 81 -10.32 -14.96 5.13
CA GLU A 81 -10.70 -15.14 6.54
C GLU A 81 -10.34 -13.92 7.41
N ALA A 82 -9.21 -13.26 7.15
CA ALA A 82 -8.86 -12.03 7.84
C ALA A 82 -9.82 -10.87 7.52
N MET A 83 -10.20 -10.72 6.24
CA MET A 83 -11.20 -9.73 5.83
C MET A 83 -12.60 -10.06 6.37
N ARG A 84 -12.97 -11.33 6.50
CA ARG A 84 -14.24 -11.73 7.13
C ARG A 84 -14.28 -11.39 8.61
N SER A 85 -13.16 -11.61 9.30
CA SER A 85 -13.01 -11.25 10.72
C SER A 85 -13.01 -9.74 10.95
N ASN A 86 -12.35 -8.97 10.09
CA ASN A 86 -12.29 -7.51 10.19
C ASN A 86 -12.31 -6.84 8.80
N PRO A 87 -13.51 -6.55 8.24
CA PRO A 87 -13.66 -6.02 6.88
C PRO A 87 -13.26 -4.54 6.77
N HIS A 88 -11.96 -4.28 6.67
CA HIS A 88 -11.43 -2.92 6.53
C HIS A 88 -11.96 -2.24 5.26
N HIS A 89 -12.63 -1.09 5.43
CA HIS A 89 -13.26 -0.31 4.36
C HIS A 89 -14.30 -1.09 3.53
N ALA A 90 -14.92 -2.12 4.12
CA ALA A 90 -16.00 -2.88 3.53
C ALA A 90 -17.18 -3.01 4.52
N PRO A 91 -17.86 -1.90 4.90
CA PRO A 91 -18.81 -1.87 6.01
C PRO A 91 -20.02 -2.81 5.85
N ILE A 92 -20.42 -3.15 4.62
CA ILE A 92 -21.51 -4.11 4.38
C ILE A 92 -21.09 -5.58 4.51
N HIS A 93 -19.80 -5.86 4.75
CA HIS A 93 -19.26 -7.21 4.91
C HIS A 93 -19.05 -7.62 6.38
N PHE A 94 -19.45 -6.78 7.34
CA PHE A 94 -19.37 -7.13 8.77
C PHE A 94 -20.36 -8.23 9.15
N ASN A 95 -19.92 -9.10 10.08
CA ASN A 95 -20.73 -10.14 10.72
C ASN A 95 -21.41 -11.12 9.77
N LEU A 96 -20.82 -11.35 8.59
CA LEU A 96 -21.29 -12.36 7.65
C LEU A 96 -20.69 -13.73 7.96
N ASP A 97 -21.49 -14.77 7.75
CA ASP A 97 -20.96 -16.12 7.68
C ASP A 97 -20.07 -16.29 6.44
N TRP A 98 -19.38 -17.43 6.35
CA TRP A 98 -18.46 -17.66 5.24
C TRP A 98 -19.12 -17.53 3.86
N LYS A 99 -20.30 -18.15 3.68
CA LYS A 99 -20.97 -18.21 2.38
C LYS A 99 -21.45 -16.82 1.97
N ASP A 100 -22.08 -16.11 2.89
CA ASP A 100 -22.57 -14.75 2.62
C ASP A 100 -21.40 -13.80 2.37
N PHE A 101 -20.29 -13.93 3.11
CA PHE A 101 -19.12 -13.09 2.92
C PHE A 101 -18.51 -13.23 1.52
N VAL A 102 -18.32 -14.46 1.03
CA VAL A 102 -17.67 -14.71 -0.27
C VAL A 102 -18.59 -14.52 -1.47
N THR A 103 -19.91 -14.49 -1.26
CA THR A 103 -20.89 -14.32 -2.35
C THR A 103 -21.49 -12.92 -2.43
N LYS A 104 -21.34 -12.10 -1.38
CA LYS A 104 -21.79 -10.71 -1.40
C LYS A 104 -20.96 -9.86 -2.35
N SER A 105 -21.63 -8.94 -3.05
CA SER A 105 -20.96 -7.98 -3.92
C SER A 105 -20.10 -7.00 -3.11
N TRP A 106 -18.89 -6.74 -3.58
CA TRP A 106 -17.94 -5.77 -3.01
C TRP A 106 -18.22 -4.31 -3.41
N THR A 107 -19.49 -4.01 -3.68
CA THR A 107 -19.95 -2.68 -4.11
C THR A 107 -20.91 -2.10 -3.07
N MET A 108 -20.98 -0.77 -2.98
CA MET A 108 -22.00 -0.08 -2.21
C MET A 108 -22.71 0.95 -3.08
N PRO A 109 -24.01 1.21 -2.83
CA PRO A 109 -24.67 2.39 -3.40
C PRO A 109 -23.88 3.65 -3.05
N ARG A 110 -23.77 4.57 -4.00
CA ARG A 110 -23.32 5.93 -3.68
C ARG A 110 -24.43 6.60 -2.88
N TYR A 111 -24.08 7.37 -1.86
CA TYR A 111 -25.06 7.98 -0.94
C TYR A 111 -25.98 9.04 -1.60
N ASP A 112 -25.79 9.35 -2.89
CA ASP A 112 -26.45 10.46 -3.60
C ASP A 112 -27.30 10.00 -4.82
N GLU A 113 -27.62 8.70 -4.94
CA GLU A 113 -28.58 8.15 -5.92
C GLU A 113 -29.73 7.39 -5.26
#